data_AF-A0A6L3VP90-F1
#
_entry.id   AF-A0A6L3VP90-F1
#
_cell.length_a   1.000
_cell.length_b   1.000
_cell.length_c   1.000
_cell.angle_alpha   90.00
_cell.angle_beta   90.00
_cell.angle_gamma   90.00
#
_symmetry.space_group_name_H-M   'P 1'
#
loop_
_entity.id
_entity.type
_entity.pdbx_description
1 polymer ?
#
loop_
_entity_poly.entity_id
_entity_poly.type
_entity_poly.pdbx_seq_one_letter_code
_entity_poly.pdbx_strand_id
1 'polypeptide(L)' 'MVEKLSTRIASDVERRLRLFAAVRDMTIGEAVTAALDSALPSLRDLAEEVARDATPPQTSVPSPRLTSKEH' A
#
# COMPACT_ATOMS: atom_id res chain seq x y z
N MET A 1 -1.21 25.24 -5.91
CA MET A 1 0.20 24.76 -5.90
C MET A 1 0.26 23.24 -6.02
N VAL A 2 -0.59 22.50 -5.31
CA VAL A 2 -0.74 21.03 -5.41
C VAL A 2 -1.06 20.54 -6.84
N GLU A 3 -1.98 21.20 -7.56
CA GLU A 3 -2.36 20.80 -8.92
C GLU A 3 -1.19 20.86 -9.93
N LYS A 4 -0.26 21.82 -9.77
CA LYS A 4 0.94 21.93 -10.61
C LYS A 4 1.94 20.82 -10.34
N LEU A 5 2.00 20.33 -9.10
CA LEU A 5 2.85 19.21 -8.73
C LEU A 5 2.28 17.89 -9.25
N SER A 6 0.97 17.67 -9.08
CA SER A 6 0.27 16.48 -9.58
C SER A 6 0.39 16.35 -11.10
N THR A 7 0.20 17.43 -11.84
CA THR A 7 0.37 17.44 -13.31
C THR A 7 1.81 17.15 -13.73
N ARG A 8 2.81 17.72 -13.04
CA ARG A 8 4.22 17.46 -13.34
C ARG A 8 4.63 16.01 -13.08
N ILE A 9 4.14 15.41 -11.99
CA ILE A 9 4.37 14.01 -11.67
C ILE A 9 3.70 13.12 -12.72
N ALA A 10 2.44 13.39 -13.08
CA ALA A 10 1.74 12.64 -14.11
C ALA A 10 2.48 12.66 -15.45
N SER A 11 2.96 13.83 -15.88
CA SER A 11 3.73 13.96 -17.13
C SER A 11 5.06 13.20 -17.09
N ASP A 12 5.75 13.18 -15.96
CA ASP A 12 7.01 12.43 -15.82
C ASP A 12 6.76 10.92 -15.84
N VAL A 13 5.73 10.45 -15.15
CA VAL A 13 5.32 9.04 -15.15
C VAL A 13 4.92 8.59 -16.55
N GLU A 14 4.12 9.38 -17.27
CA GLU A 14 3.73 9.11 -18.66
C GLU A 14 4.95 9.01 -19.58
N ARG A 15 5.92 9.93 -19.43
CA ARG A 15 7.17 9.90 -20.20
C ARG A 15 7.96 8.62 -19.93
N ARG A 16 8.10 8.23 -18.65
CA ARG A 16 8.82 7.01 -18.27
C ARG A 16 8.13 5.74 -18.77
N LEU A 17 6.80 5.68 -18.69
CA LEU A 17 6.01 4.55 -19.21
C LEU A 17 6.18 4.41 -20.73
N ARG A 18 6.16 5.51 -21.48
CA ARG A 18 6.42 5.50 -22.92
C ARG A 18 7.81 4.98 -23.27
N LEU A 19 8.83 5.41 -22.52
CA LEU A 19 10.20 4.93 -22.73
C LEU A 19 10.33 3.44 -22.39
N PHE A 20 9.75 3.00 -21.28
CA PHE A 20 9.75 1.60 -20.88
C PHE A 20 9.05 0.72 -21.93
N ALA A 21 7.89 1.14 -22.41
CA ALA A 21 7.14 0.47 -23.47
C ALA A 21 7.97 0.35 -24.76
N ALA A 22 8.60 1.45 -25.19
CA ALA A 22 9.44 1.48 -26.38
C ALA A 22 10.69 0.58 -26.27
N VAL A 23 11.35 0.55 -25.10
CA VAL A 23 12.54 -0.29 -24.88
C VAL A 23 12.20 -1.79 -24.89
N ARG A 24 10.98 -2.16 -24.49
CA ARG A 24 10.54 -3.55 -24.38
C ARG A 24 9.65 -4.04 -25.50
N ASP A 25 9.45 -3.21 -26.53
CA ASP A 25 8.53 -3.47 -27.65
C ASP A 25 7.12 -3.87 -27.16
N MET A 26 6.60 -3.08 -26.22
CA MET A 26 5.30 -3.28 -25.58
C MET A 26 4.37 -2.11 -25.92
N THR A 27 3.07 -2.36 -25.86
CA THR A 27 2.07 -1.29 -25.79
C THR A 27 2.14 -0.57 -24.45
N ILE A 28 1.60 0.65 -24.38
CA ILE A 28 1.49 1.40 -23.12
C ILE A 28 0.64 0.63 -22.09
N GLY A 29 -0.41 -0.07 -22.53
CA GLY A 29 -1.24 -0.89 -21.65
C GLY A 29 -0.45 -2.02 -21.00
N GLU A 30 0.34 -2.76 -21.79
CA GLU A 30 1.20 -3.83 -21.27
C GLU A 30 2.29 -3.30 -20.33
N ALA A 31 2.88 -2.15 -20.66
CA ALA A 31 3.85 -1.49 -19.79
C ALA A 31 3.24 -1.11 -18.42
N VAL A 32 2.00 -0.62 -18.42
CA VAL A 32 1.27 -0.30 -17.18
C VAL A 32 0.97 -1.57 -16.39
N THR A 33 0.44 -2.61 -17.03
CA THR A 33 0.17 -3.90 -16.38
C THR A 33 1.44 -4.48 -15.77
N ALA A 34 2.54 -4.54 -16.52
CA ALA A 34 3.81 -5.04 -16.03
C ALA A 34 4.37 -4.22 -14.85
N ALA A 35 4.22 -2.90 -14.88
CA ALA A 35 4.64 -2.03 -13.78
C ALA A 35 3.80 -2.26 -12.52
N LEU A 36 2.48 -2.45 -12.68
CA LEU A 36 1.57 -2.76 -11.56
C LEU A 36 1.86 -4.14 -10.98
N ASP A 37 2.00 -5.18 -11.81
CA ASP A 37 2.30 -6.53 -11.37
C ASP A 37 3.62 -6.59 -10.58
N SER A 38 4.61 -5.78 -10.96
CA SER A 38 5.87 -5.66 -10.22
C SER A 38 5.71 -4.92 -8.87
N ALA A 39 4.76 -4.00 -8.75
CA ALA A 39 4.59 -3.17 -7.56
C ALA A 39 3.60 -3.76 -6.55
N LEU A 40 2.60 -4.52 -7.00
CA LEU A 40 1.56 -5.12 -6.16
C LEU A 40 2.10 -5.95 -4.99
N PRO A 41 3.15 -6.79 -5.14
CA PRO A 41 3.71 -7.54 -4.02
C PRO A 41 4.25 -6.61 -2.91
N SER A 42 5.06 -5.61 -3.28
CA SER A 42 5.63 -4.67 -2.32
C SER A 42 4.57 -3.80 -1.63
N LEU A 43 3.51 -3.43 -2.35
CA LEU A 43 2.36 -2.72 -1.77
C LEU A 43 1.59 -3.60 -0.78
N ARG A 44 1.45 -4.89 -1.08
CA ARG A 44 0.85 -5.86 -0.17
C ARG A 44 1.69 -6.04 1.10
N ASP A 45 3.00 -6.17 0.96
CA ASP A 45 3.92 -6.31 2.10
C ASP A 45 3.85 -5.08 3.01
N LEU A 46 3.85 -3.88 2.42
CA LEU A 46 3.68 -2.63 3.15
C LEU A 46 2.31 -2.57 3.86
N ALA A 47 1.23 -3.00 3.19
CA ALA A 47 -0.09 -3.04 3.79
C ALA A 47 -0.15 -4.03 4.97
N GLU A 48 0.56 -5.16 4.89
CA GLU A 48 0.64 -6.14 5.96
C GLU A 48 1.48 -5.65 7.14
N GLU A 49 2.60 -4.98 6.88
CA GLU A 49 3.42 -4.31 7.91
C GLU A 49 2.60 -3.27 8.67
N VAL A 50 1.90 -2.39 7.95
CA VAL A 50 0.99 -1.40 8.54
C VAL A 50 -0.12 -2.08 9.32
N ALA A 51 -0.69 -3.19 8.83
CA ALA A 51 -1.73 -3.93 9.54
C ALA A 51 -1.20 -4.54 10.85
N ARG A 52 0.01 -5.10 10.86
CA ARG A 52 0.66 -5.63 12.07
C ARG A 52 0.92 -4.53 13.09
N ASP A 53 1.42 -3.39 12.66
CA ASP A 53 1.67 -2.24 13.54
C ASP A 53 0.38 -1.59 14.05
N ALA A 54 -0.69 -1.62 13.25
CA ALA A 54 -2.01 -1.13 13.63
C ALA A 54 -2.79 -2.11 14.53
N THR A 55 -2.31 -3.34 14.73
CA THR A 55 -2.94 -4.27 15.68
C THR A 55 -2.43 -3.94 17.08
N PRO A 56 -3.28 -3.45 18.01
CA PRO A 56 -2.83 -3.16 19.38
C PRO A 56 -2.38 -4.47 20.03
N PRO A 57 -1.34 -4.47 20.90
CA PRO A 57 -1.06 -5.63 21.71
C PRO A 57 -2.34 -5.97 22.47
N GLN A 58 -2.82 -7.21 22.35
CA GLN A 58 -3.85 -7.71 23.25
C GLN A 58 -3.27 -7.73 24.66
N THR A 59 -3.31 -6.58 25.34
CA THR A 59 -3.13 -6.53 26.78
C THR A 59 -4.26 -7.36 27.35
N SER A 60 -3.91 -8.60 27.71
CA SER A 60 -4.74 -9.47 28.52
C SER A 60 -5.04 -8.72 29.80
N VAL A 61 -6.20 -8.08 29.85
CA VAL A 61 -6.72 -7.53 31.09
C VAL A 61 -7.18 -8.74 31.90
N PRO A 62 -6.60 -9.01 33.09
CA PRO A 62 -7.07 -10.12 33.91
C PRO A 62 -8.55 -9.86 34.25
N SER A 63 -9.41 -10.83 33.93
CA SER A 63 -10.84 -10.75 34.23
C SER A 63 -11.03 -10.43 35.72
N PRO A 64 -11.80 -9.39 36.08
CA PRO A 64 -12.13 -9.14 37.48
C PRO A 64 -12.97 -10.33 37.97
N ARG A 65 -12.43 -11.11 38.91
CA ARG A 65 -13.25 -12.04 39.71
C ARG A 65 -14.28 -11.19 40.45
N LEU A 66 -15.53 -11.24 40.00
CA LEU A 66 -16.68 -10.82 40.79
C LEU A 66 -16.73 -11.72 42.03
N THR A 67 -16.21 -11.23 43.15
CA THR A 67 -16.52 -11.80 44.45
C THR A 67 -17.94 -11.39 44.79
N SER A 68 -18.91 -12.24 44.45
CA SER A 68 -20.20 -12.23 45.13
C SER A 68 -19.94 -12.52 46.61
N LYS A 69 -20.18 -11.54 47.48
CA LYS A 69 -20.28 -11.78 48.90
C LYS A 69 -21.70 -11.43 49.32
N GLU A 70 -22.53 -12.46 49.33
CA GLU A 70 -23.77 -12.48 50.10
C GLU A 70 -23.40 -12.55 51.58
N HIS A 71 -23.77 -11.50 52.33
CA HIS A 71 -24.35 -11.51 53.68
C HIS A 71 -24.24 -10.14 54.34
#